data_AF-A0A4P5VK71-F1
#
_entry.id   AF-A0A4P5VK71-F1
#
_cell.length_a   1.000
_cell.length_b   1.000
_cell.length_c   1.000
_cell.angle_alpha   90.00
_cell.angle_beta   90.00
_cell.angle_gamma   90.00
#
_symmetry.space_group_name_H-M   'P 1'
#
loop_
_entity.id
_entity.type
_entity.pdbx_description
1 polymer ?
#
loop_
_entity_poly.entity_id
_entity_poly.type
_entity_poly.pdbx_seq_one_letter_code
_entity_poly.pdbx_strand_id
1 'polypeptide(L)'
;MPDIRAAQSGDFSATSTWVGGVVPGSGDAAFANAFTVTIGDTRTVQAISNAAGTGITVGGTFSLLNGCNLTCTNANGVVQGGTTTSVITTPSLGPGSSAIVVSALSHTGATANTPMVTFSSSGTLNILGPVTGGAYSGCPGISATGGGTLNHTGNVMGGGSVNAAGIMVSGATTVNCTGTITGGTNNNGAQGININTTGATVLVTGSVMGGAGLSAAAGILNNNSSTLTVNGSCQSSATAPAIAVGSTAQVTRLSGPFRIGASGNINPVQAASFRFSPTLIPTYWEVPLSSGSAKRLLYTADNMPSGGYPVVANVRQSTVYGPSSEFTGALAVPLPSSVALGVPTDHTVGSAILTAAAVQSALIAQGLTTTRANNLDNIATAADIRAEMDTNSTKLASLDAQMQNKASVDQVAAIVQGATSA
;
A
#
# COMPACT_ATOMS: atom_id res chain seq x y z
N MET A 1 42.48 12.83 -16.64
CA MET A 1 42.29 12.48 -15.23
C MET A 1 43.60 11.90 -14.72
N PRO A 2 44.15 12.35 -13.59
CA PRO A 2 45.38 11.77 -13.07
C PRO A 2 45.06 10.41 -12.41
N ASP A 3 45.64 9.35 -12.96
CA ASP A 3 45.70 8.04 -12.31
C ASP A 3 46.90 8.04 -11.37
N ILE A 4 46.64 8.03 -10.06
CA ILE A 4 47.68 8.02 -9.03
C ILE A 4 47.76 6.62 -8.45
N ARG A 5 48.96 6.03 -8.49
CA ARG A 5 49.20 4.64 -8.08
C ARG A 5 50.05 4.56 -6.82
N ALA A 6 49.76 3.58 -5.99
CA ALA A 6 50.59 3.30 -4.82
C ALA A 6 51.99 2.83 -5.24
N ALA A 7 53.02 3.34 -4.56
CA ALA A 7 54.41 2.93 -4.69
C ALA A 7 54.81 1.83 -3.70
N GLN A 8 54.08 1.72 -2.59
CA GLN A 8 54.25 0.74 -1.53
C GLN A 8 52.96 0.58 -0.72
N SER A 9 52.89 -0.46 0.11
CA SER A 9 51.82 -0.58 1.12
C SER A 9 52.02 0.49 2.20
N GLY A 10 50.93 1.09 2.69
CA GLY A 10 51.01 2.17 3.68
C GLY A 10 49.70 2.90 3.90
N ASP A 11 49.75 3.95 4.72
CA ASP A 11 48.61 4.84 4.96
C ASP A 11 48.30 5.66 3.70
N PHE A 12 47.02 5.72 3.32
CA PHE A 12 46.52 6.57 2.23
C PHE A 12 47.01 8.02 2.37
N SER A 13 47.10 8.50 3.60
CA SER A 13 47.50 9.86 3.96
C SER A 13 48.98 10.18 3.73
N ALA A 14 49.82 9.14 3.66
CA ALA A 14 51.26 9.31 3.59
C ALA A 14 51.69 9.56 2.14
N THR A 15 52.45 10.64 1.91
CA THR A 15 53.01 10.96 0.59
C THR A 15 53.91 9.84 0.08
N SER A 16 54.60 9.12 0.97
CA SER A 16 55.45 7.97 0.63
C SER A 16 54.66 6.77 0.07
N THR A 17 53.36 6.67 0.32
CA THR A 17 52.50 5.60 -0.23
C THR A 17 52.32 5.76 -1.73
N TRP A 18 52.46 6.96 -2.29
CA TRP A 18 52.08 7.27 -3.66
C TRP A 18 53.27 7.58 -4.56
N VAL A 19 53.22 7.11 -5.81
CA VAL A 19 54.25 7.45 -6.80
C VAL A 19 54.27 8.97 -7.02
N GLY A 20 55.46 9.56 -6.91
CA GLY A 20 55.64 11.01 -7.06
C GLY A 20 55.28 11.83 -5.81
N GLY A 21 54.90 11.20 -4.69
CA GLY A 21 54.65 11.90 -3.43
C GLY A 21 53.31 12.62 -3.34
N VAL A 22 52.42 12.45 -4.33
CA VAL A 22 51.12 13.13 -4.40
C VAL A 22 50.03 12.23 -3.83
N VAL A 23 49.38 12.68 -2.75
CA VAL A 23 48.23 11.99 -2.17
C VAL A 23 46.98 12.24 -3.04
N PRO A 24 46.24 11.20 -3.46
CA PRO A 24 45.04 11.36 -4.27
C PRO A 24 43.97 12.22 -3.60
N GLY A 25 43.41 13.15 -4.35
CA GLY A 25 42.28 13.99 -3.95
C GLY A 25 41.02 13.73 -4.78
N SER A 26 40.02 14.61 -4.65
CA SER A 26 38.68 14.44 -5.23
C SER A 26 38.63 14.38 -6.77
N GLY A 27 39.70 14.83 -7.45
CA GLY A 27 39.83 14.76 -8.91
C GLY A 27 40.52 13.50 -9.44
N ASP A 28 41.07 12.67 -8.55
CA ASP A 28 42.02 11.61 -8.91
C ASP A 28 41.42 10.21 -8.73
N ALA A 29 41.91 9.24 -9.52
CA ALA A 29 41.68 7.83 -9.28
C ALA A 29 42.89 7.26 -8.53
N ALA A 30 42.63 6.65 -7.39
CA ALA A 30 43.65 6.01 -6.58
C ALA A 30 43.74 4.51 -6.91
N PHE A 31 44.90 4.05 -7.35
CA PHE A 31 45.15 2.66 -7.70
C PHE A 31 46.02 1.97 -6.65
N ALA A 32 45.55 0.82 -6.14
CA ALA A 32 46.28 0.03 -5.15
C ALA A 32 47.59 -0.57 -5.70
N ASN A 33 47.67 -0.81 -7.02
CA ASN A 33 48.90 -1.20 -7.71
C ASN A 33 49.61 -2.42 -7.08
N ALA A 34 48.86 -3.47 -6.76
CA ALA A 34 49.32 -4.67 -6.04
C ALA A 34 49.74 -4.47 -4.56
N PHE A 35 49.53 -3.28 -3.99
CA PHE A 35 49.81 -2.97 -2.58
C PHE A 35 48.55 -2.93 -1.71
N THR A 36 48.76 -2.92 -0.40
CA THR A 36 47.71 -2.71 0.60
C THR A 36 47.79 -1.27 1.10
N VAL A 37 46.77 -0.47 0.80
CA VAL A 37 46.65 0.91 1.28
C VAL A 37 45.65 0.97 2.42
N THR A 38 46.05 1.44 3.60
CA THR A 38 45.14 1.57 4.75
C THR A 38 44.49 2.95 4.77
N ILE A 39 43.20 3.02 5.10
CA ILE A 39 42.46 4.28 5.23
C ILE A 39 42.00 4.42 6.68
N GLY A 40 42.61 5.36 7.41
CA GLY A 40 42.31 5.63 8.82
C GLY A 40 41.50 6.91 9.08
N ASP A 41 41.31 7.74 8.07
CA ASP A 41 40.73 9.07 8.19
C ASP A 41 39.64 9.31 7.13
N THR A 42 39.22 10.57 6.96
CA THR A 42 38.24 10.95 5.93
C THR A 42 38.95 11.22 4.60
N ARG A 43 38.54 10.52 3.55
CA ARG A 43 39.12 10.62 2.20
C ARG A 43 38.05 10.84 1.16
N THR A 44 38.31 11.79 0.25
CA THR A 44 37.48 12.00 -0.95
C THR A 44 38.37 11.85 -2.16
N VAL A 45 38.01 10.91 -3.04
CA VAL A 45 38.65 10.68 -4.33
C VAL A 45 37.60 10.59 -5.42
N GLN A 46 38.04 10.63 -6.67
CA GLN A 46 37.12 10.35 -7.76
C GLN A 46 36.74 8.85 -7.77
N ALA A 47 37.74 7.97 -7.69
CA ALA A 47 37.55 6.53 -7.61
C ALA A 47 38.72 5.84 -6.90
N ILE A 48 38.49 4.61 -6.43
CA ILE A 48 39.54 3.66 -6.05
C ILE A 48 39.48 2.41 -6.93
N SER A 49 40.63 1.84 -7.26
CA SER A 49 40.70 0.65 -8.10
C SER A 49 41.89 -0.25 -7.81
N ASN A 50 41.72 -1.54 -8.12
CA ASN A 50 42.81 -2.51 -8.21
C ASN A 50 43.04 -3.01 -9.66
N ALA A 51 42.53 -2.28 -10.66
CA ALA A 51 42.71 -2.59 -12.07
C ALA A 51 44.13 -2.35 -12.60
N ALA A 52 44.45 -3.07 -13.68
CA ALA A 52 45.64 -2.80 -14.48
C ALA A 52 45.47 -1.48 -15.25
N GLY A 53 46.61 -0.85 -15.55
CA GLY A 53 46.68 0.36 -16.35
C GLY A 53 48.12 0.61 -16.81
N THR A 54 48.36 1.71 -17.52
CA THR A 54 49.71 2.06 -17.96
C THR A 54 50.61 2.32 -16.75
N GLY A 55 51.56 1.42 -16.50
CA GLY A 55 52.44 1.48 -15.33
C GLY A 55 51.77 1.08 -14.01
N ILE A 56 50.58 0.48 -14.06
CA ILE A 56 49.81 0.00 -12.89
C ILE A 56 49.67 -1.52 -12.99
N THR A 57 50.24 -2.21 -12.02
CA THR A 57 50.10 -3.66 -11.81
C THR A 57 48.73 -3.97 -11.21
N VAL A 58 48.05 -4.95 -11.79
CA VAL A 58 46.76 -5.45 -11.29
C VAL A 58 46.87 -5.99 -9.85
N GLY A 59 45.84 -5.74 -9.04
CA GLY A 59 45.74 -6.25 -7.67
C GLY A 59 45.92 -5.19 -6.59
N GLY A 60 46.01 -5.65 -5.34
CA GLY A 60 46.04 -4.80 -4.16
C GLY A 60 44.66 -4.57 -3.57
N THR A 61 44.60 -3.82 -2.46
CA THR A 61 43.37 -3.54 -1.71
C THR A 61 43.47 -2.23 -0.93
N PHE A 62 42.32 -1.66 -0.61
CA PHE A 62 42.13 -0.56 0.33
C PHE A 62 41.52 -1.12 1.63
N SER A 63 42.30 -1.11 2.70
CA SER A 63 41.89 -1.64 4.01
C SER A 63 41.33 -0.53 4.89
N LEU A 64 40.04 -0.59 5.20
CA LEU A 64 39.37 0.41 6.03
C LEU A 64 39.64 0.17 7.52
N LEU A 65 40.03 1.22 8.23
CA LEU A 65 40.23 1.21 9.68
C LEU A 65 39.06 1.89 10.41
N ASN A 66 39.05 1.80 11.73
CA ASN A 66 38.00 2.40 12.55
C ASN A 66 37.96 3.93 12.37
N GLY A 67 36.74 4.47 12.22
CA GLY A 67 36.47 5.90 12.11
C GLY A 67 36.68 6.48 10.71
N CYS A 68 37.10 5.67 9.73
CA CYS A 68 37.33 6.18 8.38
C CYS A 68 36.02 6.47 7.62
N ASN A 69 36.10 7.45 6.71
CA ASN A 69 35.03 7.78 5.78
C ASN A 69 35.62 7.96 4.38
N LEU A 70 35.39 6.98 3.50
CA LEU A 70 35.83 7.02 2.11
C LEU A 70 34.67 7.46 1.21
N THR A 71 34.83 8.57 0.52
CA THR A 71 33.90 9.05 -0.51
C THR A 71 34.54 8.93 -1.89
N CYS A 72 33.88 8.22 -2.81
CA CYS A 72 34.25 8.15 -4.22
C CYS A 72 33.19 8.89 -5.03
N THR A 73 33.57 9.94 -5.76
CA THR A 73 32.59 10.83 -6.41
C THR A 73 32.11 10.34 -7.78
N ASN A 74 32.79 9.38 -8.40
CA ASN A 74 32.34 8.80 -9.67
C ASN A 74 31.11 7.91 -9.51
N ALA A 75 30.31 7.85 -10.57
CA ALA A 75 29.21 6.89 -10.71
C ALA A 75 29.65 5.41 -10.67
N ASN A 76 30.94 5.14 -10.90
CA ASN A 76 31.62 3.87 -10.63
C ASN A 76 32.83 4.15 -9.73
N GLY A 77 32.58 4.51 -8.47
CA GLY A 77 33.62 5.00 -7.56
C GLY A 77 34.56 3.90 -7.03
N VAL A 78 34.11 2.64 -7.01
CA VAL A 78 34.95 1.48 -6.65
C VAL A 78 34.95 0.52 -7.82
N VAL A 79 36.13 0.29 -8.39
CA VAL A 79 36.30 -0.45 -9.65
C VAL A 79 37.18 -1.67 -9.43
N GLN A 80 36.62 -2.87 -9.64
CA GLN A 80 37.36 -4.13 -9.56
C GLN A 80 38.04 -4.47 -10.89
N GLY A 81 39.32 -4.82 -10.79
CA GLY A 81 40.28 -4.93 -11.88
C GLY A 81 40.46 -6.28 -12.55
N GLY A 82 39.64 -7.27 -12.23
CA GLY A 82 39.84 -8.66 -12.64
C GLY A 82 40.99 -9.33 -11.89
N THR A 83 41.05 -9.17 -10.58
CA THR A 83 42.14 -9.69 -9.71
C THR A 83 41.58 -10.66 -8.69
N THR A 84 42.40 -11.49 -8.05
CA THR A 84 41.95 -12.39 -6.96
C THR A 84 41.65 -11.67 -5.63
N THR A 85 41.94 -10.37 -5.52
CA THR A 85 41.74 -9.56 -4.31
C THR A 85 40.53 -8.65 -4.43
N SER A 86 39.88 -8.39 -3.30
CA SER A 86 38.89 -7.33 -3.20
C SER A 86 39.52 -5.95 -3.33
N VAL A 87 38.73 -4.98 -3.80
CA VAL A 87 39.13 -3.57 -3.83
C VAL A 87 39.12 -3.00 -2.42
N ILE A 88 38.10 -3.34 -1.63
CA ILE A 88 37.96 -2.90 -0.24
C ILE A 88 37.95 -4.12 0.69
N THR A 89 38.68 -4.03 1.79
CA THR A 89 38.62 -4.99 2.89
C THR A 89 38.44 -4.26 4.23
N THR A 90 37.82 -4.93 5.20
CA THR A 90 37.64 -4.37 6.56
C THR A 90 38.18 -5.31 7.65
N PRO A 91 39.41 -5.83 7.56
CA PRO A 91 39.87 -6.92 8.42
C PRO A 91 39.93 -6.57 9.92
N SER A 92 39.96 -5.28 10.27
CA SER A 92 40.27 -4.79 11.61
C SER A 92 39.16 -3.99 12.30
N LEU A 93 37.93 -3.97 11.77
CA LEU A 93 36.81 -3.33 12.50
C LEU A 93 36.37 -4.25 13.65
N GLY A 94 36.82 -3.96 14.87
CA GLY A 94 36.38 -4.67 16.07
C GLY A 94 34.94 -4.33 16.46
N PRO A 95 34.35 -5.02 17.45
CA PRO A 95 33.04 -4.65 17.99
C PRO A 95 33.04 -3.18 18.44
N GLY A 96 32.01 -2.41 18.07
CA GLY A 96 31.92 -0.96 18.35
C GLY A 96 32.72 -0.06 17.40
N SER A 97 33.59 -0.61 16.54
CA SER A 97 34.25 0.15 15.48
C SER A 97 33.33 0.33 14.28
N SER A 98 33.52 1.41 13.51
CA SER A 98 32.76 1.64 12.28
C SER A 98 33.58 2.24 11.15
N ALA A 99 33.17 1.99 9.91
CA ALA A 99 33.69 2.65 8.70
C ALA A 99 32.53 3.02 7.76
N ILE A 100 32.74 4.04 6.93
CA ILE A 100 31.78 4.51 5.93
C ILE A 100 32.42 4.48 4.55
N VAL A 101 31.67 3.96 3.56
CA VAL A 101 31.98 4.09 2.14
C VAL A 101 30.79 4.73 1.45
N VAL A 102 31.01 5.91 0.86
CA VAL A 102 30.05 6.59 0.00
C VAL A 102 30.51 6.38 -1.44
N SER A 103 29.93 5.39 -2.11
CA SER A 103 30.29 5.06 -3.49
C SER A 103 29.22 4.21 -4.15
N ALA A 104 29.04 4.41 -5.45
CA ALA A 104 28.50 3.37 -6.29
C ALA A 104 29.53 2.24 -6.46
N LEU A 105 29.07 1.01 -6.26
CA LEU A 105 29.82 -0.22 -6.28
C LEU A 105 29.47 -0.97 -7.58
N SER A 106 30.41 -1.02 -8.53
CA SER A 106 30.22 -1.63 -9.86
C SER A 106 31.36 -2.59 -10.21
N HIS A 107 31.05 -3.89 -10.26
CA HIS A 107 32.05 -4.93 -10.53
C HIS A 107 32.21 -5.11 -12.03
N THR A 108 33.27 -4.51 -12.57
CA THR A 108 33.60 -4.52 -14.00
C THR A 108 34.66 -5.56 -14.38
N GLY A 109 35.27 -6.23 -13.40
CA GLY A 109 36.44 -7.07 -13.66
C GLY A 109 36.12 -8.50 -14.07
N ALA A 110 37.05 -9.12 -14.77
CA ALA A 110 36.85 -10.39 -15.49
C ALA A 110 37.20 -11.68 -14.76
N THR A 111 37.38 -11.63 -13.43
CA THR A 111 37.96 -12.75 -12.67
C THR A 111 36.94 -13.32 -11.70
N ALA A 112 36.67 -14.63 -11.82
CA ALA A 112 35.74 -15.34 -10.95
C ALA A 112 36.17 -15.33 -9.47
N ASN A 113 35.20 -15.47 -8.57
CA ASN A 113 35.36 -15.58 -7.11
C ASN A 113 35.92 -14.35 -6.42
N THR A 114 35.63 -13.15 -6.93
CA THR A 114 36.29 -11.91 -6.48
C THR A 114 35.27 -10.85 -6.07
N PRO A 115 34.99 -10.70 -4.77
CA PRO A 115 34.11 -9.63 -4.31
C PRO A 115 34.77 -8.26 -4.46
N MET A 116 34.01 -7.20 -4.72
CA MET A 116 34.59 -5.85 -4.66
C MET A 116 34.90 -5.42 -3.23
N VAL A 117 33.98 -5.73 -2.32
CA VAL A 117 34.12 -5.46 -0.88
C VAL A 117 34.06 -6.77 -0.13
N THR A 118 35.08 -7.04 0.68
CA THR A 118 35.04 -8.13 1.68
C THR A 118 34.86 -7.54 3.07
N PHE A 119 33.70 -7.81 3.67
CA PHE A 119 33.37 -7.46 5.05
C PHE A 119 33.51 -8.70 5.94
N SER A 120 34.70 -8.87 6.54
CA SER A 120 35.05 -10.03 7.37
C SER A 120 35.11 -9.72 8.88
N SER A 121 34.83 -8.48 9.26
CA SER A 121 34.95 -7.98 10.63
C SER A 121 33.73 -8.20 11.52
N SER A 122 33.88 -7.90 12.82
CA SER A 122 32.80 -7.88 13.83
C SER A 122 32.26 -6.46 14.14
N GLY A 123 32.87 -5.41 13.59
CA GLY A 123 32.40 -4.02 13.69
C GLY A 123 31.25 -3.69 12.75
N THR A 124 31.10 -2.41 12.42
CA THR A 124 30.05 -1.90 11.53
C THR A 124 30.63 -1.35 10.23
N LEU A 125 30.11 -1.78 9.08
CA LEU A 125 30.40 -1.17 7.78
C LEU A 125 29.14 -0.50 7.24
N ASN A 126 29.24 0.78 6.89
CA ASN A 126 28.16 1.53 6.26
C ASN A 126 28.49 1.76 4.79
N ILE A 127 27.66 1.28 3.87
CA ILE A 127 27.79 1.50 2.43
C ILE A 127 26.62 2.38 1.95
N LEU A 128 26.93 3.55 1.42
CA LEU A 128 25.99 4.50 0.85
C LEU A 128 26.22 4.59 -0.66
N GLY A 129 25.20 4.27 -1.45
CA GLY A 129 25.27 4.21 -2.91
C GLY A 129 24.84 2.85 -3.45
N PRO A 130 24.59 2.70 -4.76
CA PRO A 130 24.11 1.45 -5.34
C PRO A 130 25.19 0.35 -5.32
N VAL A 131 24.77 -0.92 -5.25
CA VAL A 131 25.64 -2.10 -5.29
C VAL A 131 25.19 -3.03 -6.39
N THR A 132 26.10 -3.39 -7.30
CA THR A 132 25.85 -4.36 -8.36
C THR A 132 26.85 -5.51 -8.28
N GLY A 133 26.36 -6.74 -8.35
CA GLY A 133 27.21 -7.93 -8.49
C GLY A 133 27.93 -7.96 -9.84
N GLY A 134 29.01 -8.72 -9.95
CA GLY A 134 29.82 -8.81 -11.17
C GLY A 134 29.20 -9.63 -12.29
N ALA A 135 29.84 -9.55 -13.46
CA ALA A 135 29.45 -10.32 -14.64
C ALA A 135 30.00 -11.77 -14.63
N TYR A 136 30.75 -12.16 -13.60
CA TYR A 136 31.49 -13.43 -13.53
C TYR A 136 31.13 -14.24 -12.29
N SER A 137 31.37 -15.55 -12.37
CA SER A 137 30.97 -16.49 -11.31
C SER A 137 31.60 -16.11 -9.97
N GLY A 138 30.82 -16.12 -8.88
CA GLY A 138 31.31 -15.87 -7.53
C GLY A 138 31.80 -14.45 -7.28
N CYS A 139 31.34 -13.46 -8.04
CA CYS A 139 31.80 -12.08 -7.94
C CYS A 139 30.72 -11.19 -7.30
N PRO A 140 30.44 -11.29 -5.99
CA PRO A 140 29.41 -10.46 -5.41
C PRO A 140 29.89 -9.01 -5.28
N GLY A 141 28.96 -8.06 -5.25
CA GLY A 141 29.31 -6.66 -5.02
C GLY A 141 29.93 -6.49 -3.61
N ILE A 142 29.25 -7.04 -2.61
CA ILE A 142 29.73 -7.16 -1.23
C ILE A 142 29.68 -8.63 -0.81
N SER A 143 30.78 -9.13 -0.24
CA SER A 143 30.84 -10.41 0.46
C SER A 143 30.94 -10.17 1.96
N ALA A 144 29.86 -10.45 2.69
CA ALA A 144 29.74 -10.32 4.13
C ALA A 144 30.01 -11.68 4.80
N THR A 145 31.27 -11.89 5.19
CA THR A 145 31.78 -13.13 5.81
C THR A 145 31.95 -13.01 7.32
N GLY A 146 31.90 -11.79 7.87
CA GLY A 146 32.08 -11.52 9.30
C GLY A 146 30.83 -11.78 10.16
N GLY A 147 30.95 -11.46 11.45
CA GLY A 147 29.84 -11.47 12.42
C GLY A 147 29.32 -10.07 12.77
N GLY A 148 29.80 -9.03 12.09
CA GLY A 148 29.48 -7.63 12.38
C GLY A 148 28.14 -7.16 11.81
N THR A 149 27.99 -5.85 11.70
CA THR A 149 26.81 -5.20 11.10
C THR A 149 27.17 -4.55 9.76
N LEU A 150 26.44 -4.88 8.70
CA LEU A 150 26.49 -4.20 7.42
C LEU A 150 25.23 -3.33 7.29
N ASN A 151 25.38 -2.02 7.28
CA ASN A 151 24.32 -1.08 6.95
C ASN A 151 24.49 -0.63 5.50
N HIS A 152 23.44 -0.80 4.70
CA HIS A 152 23.44 -0.44 3.31
C HIS A 152 22.28 0.50 3.00
N THR A 153 22.58 1.63 2.37
CA THR A 153 21.59 2.58 1.85
C THR A 153 21.84 2.79 0.36
N GLY A 154 20.94 2.27 -0.47
CA GLY A 154 21.11 2.24 -1.91
C GLY A 154 20.35 1.09 -2.55
N ASN A 155 20.31 1.07 -3.87
CA ASN A 155 19.75 -0.07 -4.60
C ASN A 155 20.78 -1.19 -4.68
N VAL A 156 20.33 -2.43 -4.51
CA VAL A 156 21.15 -3.64 -4.65
C VAL A 156 20.67 -4.41 -5.88
N MET A 157 21.59 -4.73 -6.78
CA MET A 157 21.31 -5.50 -7.97
C MET A 157 22.21 -6.74 -8.03
N GLY A 158 21.60 -7.89 -8.29
CA GLY A 158 22.35 -9.09 -8.67
C GLY A 158 23.13 -8.86 -9.97
N GLY A 159 24.24 -9.57 -10.11
CA GLY A 159 25.13 -9.48 -11.25
C GLY A 159 24.67 -10.29 -12.46
N GLY A 160 25.62 -10.53 -13.35
CA GLY A 160 25.44 -11.25 -14.61
C GLY A 160 25.96 -12.69 -14.58
N SER A 161 26.11 -13.35 -13.42
CA SER A 161 26.61 -14.73 -13.41
C SER A 161 26.22 -15.52 -12.18
N VAL A 162 26.65 -16.78 -12.15
CA VAL A 162 26.43 -17.69 -11.03
C VAL A 162 27.06 -17.12 -9.76
N ASN A 163 26.34 -17.12 -8.65
CA ASN A 163 26.82 -16.58 -7.36
C ASN A 163 27.34 -15.13 -7.41
N ALA A 164 26.94 -14.34 -8.40
CA ALA A 164 27.30 -12.93 -8.51
C ALA A 164 26.26 -12.04 -7.81
N ALA A 165 26.02 -12.25 -6.52
CA ALA A 165 24.99 -11.50 -5.79
C ALA A 165 25.35 -10.02 -5.65
N GLY A 166 24.36 -9.12 -5.52
CA GLY A 166 24.67 -7.74 -5.10
C GLY A 166 25.33 -7.74 -3.73
N ILE A 167 24.69 -8.41 -2.77
CA ILE A 167 25.23 -8.70 -1.44
C ILE A 167 25.16 -10.21 -1.19
N MET A 168 26.30 -10.83 -0.89
CA MET A 168 26.39 -12.22 -0.46
C MET A 168 26.66 -12.26 1.04
N VAL A 169 25.80 -12.94 1.80
CA VAL A 169 25.91 -13.11 3.25
C VAL A 169 26.29 -14.55 3.55
N SER A 170 27.55 -14.77 3.90
CA SER A 170 28.10 -16.10 4.19
C SER A 170 28.58 -16.25 5.65
N GLY A 171 28.71 -15.15 6.39
CA GLY A 171 28.90 -15.14 7.84
C GLY A 171 27.63 -14.81 8.61
N ALA A 172 27.66 -14.94 9.95
CA ALA A 172 26.56 -14.54 10.84
C ALA A 172 26.43 -13.00 10.98
N THR A 173 26.50 -12.29 9.85
CA THR A 173 26.40 -10.83 9.75
C THR A 173 24.96 -10.38 9.97
N THR A 174 24.78 -9.25 10.65
CA THR A 174 23.52 -8.50 10.62
C THR A 174 23.53 -7.55 9.44
N VAL A 175 22.60 -7.67 8.51
CA VAL A 175 22.49 -6.81 7.33
C VAL A 175 21.23 -5.97 7.42
N ASN A 176 21.38 -4.65 7.42
CA ASN A 176 20.28 -3.69 7.32
C ASN A 176 20.35 -3.01 5.97
N CYS A 177 19.39 -3.25 5.08
CA CYS A 177 19.35 -2.67 3.75
C CYS A 177 18.14 -1.74 3.60
N THR A 178 18.38 -0.50 3.17
CA THR A 178 17.34 0.44 2.76
C THR A 178 17.51 0.77 1.28
N GLY A 179 16.49 0.45 0.47
CA GLY A 179 16.50 0.67 -0.97
C GLY A 179 15.84 -0.47 -1.74
N THR A 180 15.93 -0.43 -3.07
CA THR A 180 15.36 -1.47 -3.93
C THR A 180 16.34 -2.62 -4.10
N ILE A 181 15.89 -3.84 -3.86
CA ILE A 181 16.65 -5.06 -4.09
C ILE A 181 16.15 -5.72 -5.37
N THR A 182 17.02 -5.99 -6.33
CA THR A 182 16.65 -6.59 -7.62
C THR A 182 17.56 -7.77 -7.94
N GLY A 183 16.97 -8.90 -8.34
CA GLY A 183 17.74 -10.02 -8.87
C GLY A 183 18.45 -9.64 -10.18
N GLY A 184 19.52 -10.35 -10.51
CA GLY A 184 20.33 -10.11 -11.70
C GLY A 184 19.70 -10.63 -12.99
N THR A 185 20.50 -10.61 -14.06
CA THR A 185 20.07 -10.92 -15.43
C THR A 185 20.40 -12.35 -15.89
N ASN A 186 21.18 -13.12 -15.12
CA ASN A 186 21.63 -14.46 -15.50
C ASN A 186 21.25 -15.55 -14.48
N ASN A 187 21.45 -16.82 -14.88
CA ASN A 187 20.90 -17.99 -14.17
C ASN A 187 21.70 -18.37 -12.92
N ASN A 188 20.98 -18.81 -11.89
CA ASN A 188 21.44 -19.48 -10.67
C ASN A 188 22.49 -18.73 -9.82
N GLY A 189 22.07 -17.95 -8.82
CA GLY A 189 23.01 -17.31 -7.87
C GLY A 189 23.24 -15.81 -8.07
N ALA A 190 22.62 -15.21 -9.09
CA ALA A 190 22.64 -13.77 -9.34
C ALA A 190 21.56 -13.03 -8.54
N GLN A 191 21.47 -13.24 -7.23
CA GLN A 191 20.43 -12.57 -6.42
C GLN A 191 20.80 -11.14 -6.07
N GLY A 192 19.81 -10.30 -5.76
CA GLY A 192 20.10 -9.01 -5.13
C GLY A 192 20.81 -9.25 -3.80
N ILE A 193 20.19 -10.03 -2.91
CA ILE A 193 20.81 -10.53 -1.67
C ILE A 193 20.76 -12.06 -1.64
N ASN A 194 21.91 -12.70 -1.40
CA ASN A 194 22.01 -14.15 -1.21
C ASN A 194 22.45 -14.46 0.23
N ILE A 195 21.57 -15.08 1.01
CA ILE A 195 21.82 -15.50 2.40
C ILE A 195 22.21 -16.98 2.40
N ASN A 196 23.51 -17.20 2.38
CA ASN A 196 24.13 -18.53 2.25
C ASN A 196 24.81 -18.98 3.55
N THR A 197 24.13 -18.79 4.68
CA THR A 197 24.67 -19.12 6.01
C THR A 197 23.56 -19.27 7.03
N THR A 198 23.89 -19.81 8.20
CA THR A 198 22.98 -19.92 9.36
C THR A 198 23.30 -18.84 10.38
N GLY A 199 22.28 -18.31 11.04
CA GLY A 199 22.44 -17.32 12.11
C GLY A 199 22.65 -15.87 11.65
N ALA A 200 22.62 -15.59 10.34
CA ALA A 200 22.54 -14.22 9.85
C ALA A 200 21.14 -13.63 10.11
N THR A 201 21.10 -12.31 10.26
CA THR A 201 19.85 -11.54 10.34
C THR A 201 19.85 -10.49 9.25
N VAL A 202 18.87 -10.54 8.36
CA VAL A 202 18.74 -9.59 7.25
C VAL A 202 17.41 -8.87 7.37
N LEU A 203 17.47 -7.54 7.45
CA LEU A 203 16.34 -6.63 7.43
C LEU A 203 16.41 -5.77 6.18
N VAL A 204 15.34 -5.79 5.38
CA VAL A 204 15.18 -4.96 4.19
C VAL A 204 14.01 -4.02 4.39
N THR A 205 14.26 -2.72 4.23
CA THR A 205 13.23 -1.67 4.16
C THR A 205 13.22 -1.09 2.74
N GLY A 206 12.25 -1.49 1.93
CA GLY A 206 12.19 -1.13 0.52
C GLY A 206 11.65 -2.25 -0.36
N SER A 207 11.54 -1.99 -1.65
CA SER A 207 10.98 -2.93 -2.62
C SER A 207 11.95 -4.06 -2.98
N VAL A 208 11.43 -5.27 -3.12
CA VAL A 208 12.19 -6.43 -3.60
C VAL A 208 11.59 -6.90 -4.93
N MET A 209 12.44 -7.06 -5.93
CA MET A 209 12.06 -7.44 -7.29
C MET A 209 12.83 -8.68 -7.75
N GLY A 210 12.13 -9.62 -8.39
CA GLY A 210 12.77 -10.70 -9.13
C GLY A 210 13.61 -10.15 -10.28
N GLY A 211 14.71 -10.84 -10.60
CA GLY A 211 15.59 -10.51 -11.72
C GLY A 211 15.08 -11.02 -13.06
N ALA A 212 15.66 -10.55 -14.16
CA ALA A 212 15.29 -10.97 -15.51
C ALA A 212 15.91 -12.31 -15.95
N GLY A 213 16.83 -12.89 -15.16
CA GLY A 213 17.47 -14.18 -15.47
C GLY A 213 16.52 -15.38 -15.38
N LEU A 214 16.82 -16.47 -16.09
CA LEU A 214 16.03 -17.71 -16.03
C LEU A 214 16.27 -18.39 -14.66
N SER A 215 15.19 -18.85 -14.02
CA SER A 215 15.12 -19.68 -12.79
C SER A 215 16.28 -19.51 -11.80
N ALA A 216 16.04 -18.75 -10.72
CA ALA A 216 16.91 -18.50 -9.54
C ALA A 216 17.65 -17.15 -9.46
N ALA A 217 17.28 -16.16 -10.28
CA ALA A 217 17.65 -14.75 -10.07
C ALA A 217 16.65 -14.04 -9.14
N ALA A 218 16.37 -14.60 -7.96
CA ALA A 218 15.45 -13.98 -7.00
C ALA A 218 15.99 -12.62 -6.53
N GLY A 219 15.10 -11.71 -6.11
CA GLY A 219 15.52 -10.48 -5.44
C GLY A 219 16.31 -10.80 -4.17
N ILE A 220 15.76 -11.67 -3.33
CA ILE A 220 16.43 -12.21 -2.15
C ILE A 220 16.28 -13.73 -2.13
N LEU A 221 17.38 -14.43 -1.88
CA LEU A 221 17.40 -15.87 -1.62
C LEU A 221 17.89 -16.13 -0.19
N ASN A 222 17.14 -16.92 0.57
CA ASN A 222 17.62 -17.49 1.83
C ASN A 222 17.49 -19.02 1.78
N ASN A 223 18.61 -19.70 1.57
CA ASN A 223 18.64 -21.17 1.47
C ASN A 223 18.97 -21.86 2.80
N ASN A 224 19.10 -21.10 3.87
CA ASN A 224 19.60 -21.59 5.15
C ASN A 224 18.71 -21.12 6.31
N SER A 225 19.04 -21.52 7.54
CA SER A 225 18.24 -21.24 8.75
C SER A 225 18.45 -19.82 9.30
N SER A 226 18.63 -18.82 8.44
CA SER A 226 18.81 -17.42 8.83
C SER A 226 17.48 -16.67 8.92
N THR A 227 17.48 -15.51 9.59
CA THR A 227 16.29 -14.65 9.68
C THR A 227 16.28 -13.64 8.55
N LEU A 228 15.18 -13.59 7.79
CA LEU A 228 14.90 -12.60 6.76
C LEU A 228 13.64 -11.82 7.14
N THR A 229 13.73 -10.50 7.22
CA THR A 229 12.59 -9.59 7.39
C THR A 229 12.55 -8.59 6.24
N VAL A 230 11.40 -8.49 5.56
CA VAL A 230 11.18 -7.53 4.47
C VAL A 230 9.99 -6.63 4.78
N ASN A 231 10.28 -5.35 4.92
CA ASN A 231 9.33 -4.25 5.13
C ASN A 231 9.19 -3.45 3.84
N GLY A 232 8.39 -3.94 2.89
CA GLY A 232 8.25 -3.33 1.58
C GLY A 232 7.58 -4.24 0.54
N SER A 233 7.28 -3.70 -0.64
CA SER A 233 6.63 -4.45 -1.70
C SER A 233 7.52 -5.57 -2.25
N CYS A 234 6.95 -6.74 -2.51
CA CYS A 234 7.64 -7.86 -3.15
C CYS A 234 7.00 -8.13 -4.52
N GLN A 235 7.77 -7.99 -5.61
CA GLN A 235 7.28 -8.18 -6.97
C GLN A 235 8.10 -9.22 -7.74
N SER A 236 7.45 -10.26 -8.28
CA SER A 236 8.13 -11.16 -9.21
C SER A 236 8.42 -10.50 -10.56
N SER A 237 9.40 -11.04 -11.27
CA SER A 237 9.64 -10.75 -12.68
C SER A 237 8.91 -11.76 -13.57
N ALA A 238 9.22 -11.71 -14.87
CA ALA A 238 8.82 -12.73 -15.83
C ALA A 238 9.31 -14.14 -15.52
N THR A 239 10.41 -14.27 -14.77
CA THR A 239 11.20 -15.50 -14.68
C THR A 239 11.65 -15.85 -13.26
N ALA A 240 11.52 -14.94 -12.30
CA ALA A 240 12.02 -15.14 -10.93
C ALA A 240 11.11 -14.50 -9.87
N PRO A 241 11.02 -15.10 -8.67
CA PRO A 241 10.31 -14.50 -7.54
C PRO A 241 11.08 -13.29 -6.97
N ALA A 242 10.40 -12.44 -6.20
CA ALA A 242 11.08 -11.46 -5.36
C ALA A 242 11.83 -12.15 -4.22
N ILE A 243 11.16 -13.09 -3.57
CA ILE A 243 11.64 -13.80 -2.39
C ILE A 243 11.66 -15.30 -2.70
N ALA A 244 12.83 -15.92 -2.66
CA ALA A 244 13.01 -17.36 -2.75
C ALA A 244 13.62 -17.90 -1.45
N VAL A 245 13.06 -18.98 -0.92
CA VAL A 245 13.42 -19.43 0.41
C VAL A 245 13.31 -20.95 0.53
N GLY A 246 14.43 -21.60 0.89
CA GLY A 246 14.60 -23.05 0.73
C GLY A 246 14.46 -23.89 2.00
N SER A 247 14.64 -23.32 3.19
CA SER A 247 14.69 -24.08 4.45
C SER A 247 13.43 -23.86 5.29
N THR A 248 12.80 -24.89 5.84
CA THR A 248 11.68 -24.72 6.78
C THR A 248 12.13 -24.21 8.16
N ALA A 249 13.43 -24.32 8.47
CA ALA A 249 14.02 -23.86 9.74
C ALA A 249 14.36 -22.36 9.74
N GLN A 250 14.25 -21.68 8.60
CA GLN A 250 14.45 -20.24 8.50
C GLN A 250 13.30 -19.46 9.17
N VAL A 251 13.54 -18.19 9.47
CA VAL A 251 12.48 -17.27 9.91
C VAL A 251 12.31 -16.18 8.86
N THR A 252 11.30 -16.33 8.00
CA THR A 252 10.96 -15.36 6.96
C THR A 252 9.72 -14.55 7.36
N ARG A 253 9.90 -13.24 7.50
CA ARG A 253 8.87 -12.27 7.88
C ARG A 253 8.69 -11.25 6.76
N LEU A 254 7.50 -11.14 6.18
CA LEU A 254 7.27 -10.31 5.01
C LEU A 254 6.08 -9.38 5.22
N SER A 255 6.14 -8.21 4.61
CA SER A 255 4.99 -7.33 4.39
C SER A 255 4.83 -7.10 2.89
N GLY A 256 3.61 -6.75 2.47
CA GLY A 256 3.27 -6.55 1.06
C GLY A 256 3.42 -5.11 0.59
N PRO A 257 2.91 -4.77 -0.60
CA PRO A 257 2.13 -5.63 -1.48
C PRO A 257 2.95 -6.74 -2.15
N PHE A 258 2.33 -7.91 -2.32
CA PHE A 258 2.88 -9.05 -3.07
C PHE A 258 2.32 -9.03 -4.49
N ARG A 259 3.14 -8.59 -5.45
CA ARG A 259 2.73 -8.36 -6.84
C ARG A 259 3.30 -9.40 -7.77
N ILE A 260 2.51 -9.80 -8.76
CA ILE A 260 2.99 -10.68 -9.82
C ILE A 260 3.54 -9.80 -10.94
N GLY A 261 4.67 -10.18 -11.54
CA GLY A 261 5.21 -9.51 -12.73
C GLY A 261 4.19 -9.42 -13.87
N ALA A 262 4.41 -8.51 -14.82
CA ALA A 262 3.52 -8.32 -15.96
C ALA A 262 3.43 -9.55 -16.88
N SER A 263 4.44 -10.41 -16.83
CA SER A 263 4.55 -11.66 -17.58
C SER A 263 4.98 -12.79 -16.64
N GLY A 264 4.75 -14.06 -17.01
CA GLY A 264 5.30 -15.23 -16.32
C GLY A 264 4.48 -15.81 -15.16
N ASN A 265 3.50 -15.09 -14.61
CA ASN A 265 2.63 -15.56 -13.52
C ASN A 265 3.39 -16.16 -12.32
N ILE A 266 4.65 -15.73 -12.13
CA ILE A 266 5.52 -16.24 -11.07
C ILE A 266 5.01 -15.68 -9.74
N ASN A 267 4.86 -16.56 -8.75
CA ASN A 267 4.55 -16.14 -7.40
C ASN A 267 5.70 -15.26 -6.84
N PRO A 268 5.43 -14.02 -6.36
CA PRO A 268 6.46 -13.16 -5.77
C PRO A 268 7.19 -13.77 -4.58
N VAL A 269 6.56 -14.71 -3.87
CA VAL A 269 7.13 -15.37 -2.69
C VAL A 269 7.09 -16.88 -2.91
N GLN A 270 8.27 -17.47 -3.12
CA GLN A 270 8.47 -18.91 -3.17
C GLN A 270 9.12 -19.35 -1.86
N ALA A 271 8.29 -19.63 -0.86
CA ALA A 271 8.72 -20.07 0.46
C ALA A 271 7.87 -21.26 0.92
N ALA A 272 8.51 -22.25 1.54
CA ALA A 272 7.78 -23.33 2.23
C ALA A 272 7.02 -22.81 3.46
N SER A 273 7.55 -21.77 4.12
CA SER A 273 6.90 -21.06 5.21
C SER A 273 7.32 -19.59 5.23
N PHE A 274 6.38 -18.72 5.58
CA PHE A 274 6.63 -17.33 5.92
C PHE A 274 5.62 -16.87 6.97
N ARG A 275 5.87 -15.72 7.55
CA ARG A 275 5.01 -15.04 8.52
C ARG A 275 4.84 -13.60 8.08
N PHE A 276 3.77 -12.95 8.49
CA PHE A 276 3.70 -11.50 8.32
C PHE A 276 4.75 -10.81 9.19
N SER A 277 5.32 -9.73 8.67
CA SER A 277 6.22 -8.85 9.42
C SER A 277 5.46 -8.21 10.58
N PRO A 278 6.10 -8.01 11.75
CA PRO A 278 5.49 -7.26 12.85
C PRO A 278 5.23 -5.78 12.48
N THR A 279 5.94 -5.26 11.49
CA THR A 279 5.70 -3.92 10.93
C THR A 279 4.91 -4.08 9.63
N LEU A 280 3.59 -4.13 9.74
CA LEU A 280 2.71 -4.21 8.58
C LEU A 280 2.67 -2.87 7.83
N ILE A 281 2.76 -2.97 6.51
CA ILE A 281 2.35 -1.94 5.56
C ILE A 281 1.16 -2.51 4.76
N PRO A 282 0.36 -1.70 4.06
CA PRO A 282 -0.74 -2.13 3.20
C PRO A 282 -0.45 -3.42 2.42
N THR A 283 -0.91 -4.56 2.95
CA THR A 283 -0.55 -5.89 2.45
C THR A 283 -1.69 -6.51 1.66
N TYR A 284 -1.40 -6.92 0.44
CA TYR A 284 -2.31 -7.71 -0.39
C TYR A 284 -1.50 -8.61 -1.30
N TRP A 285 -2.17 -9.59 -1.90
CA TRP A 285 -1.59 -10.56 -2.80
C TRP A 285 -2.28 -10.55 -4.16
N GLU A 286 -1.52 -10.39 -5.23
CA GLU A 286 -2.00 -10.60 -6.59
C GLU A 286 -1.99 -12.09 -6.93
N VAL A 287 -3.14 -12.63 -7.32
CA VAL A 287 -3.29 -14.01 -7.80
C VAL A 287 -3.77 -13.97 -9.24
N PRO A 288 -3.10 -14.64 -10.20
CA PRO A 288 -3.49 -14.60 -11.59
C PRO A 288 -4.75 -15.46 -11.79
N LEU A 289 -5.64 -15.02 -12.68
CA LEU A 289 -6.76 -15.84 -13.14
C LEU A 289 -6.29 -16.93 -14.11
N SER A 290 -7.15 -17.89 -14.42
CA SER A 290 -6.85 -18.99 -15.35
C SER A 290 -6.39 -18.52 -16.74
N SER A 291 -6.77 -17.30 -17.15
CA SER A 291 -6.32 -16.67 -18.40
C SER A 291 -4.93 -16.00 -18.32
N GLY A 292 -4.31 -15.94 -17.13
CA GLY A 292 -2.99 -15.35 -16.90
C GLY A 292 -2.86 -13.84 -17.12
N SER A 293 -3.89 -13.18 -17.67
CA SER A 293 -3.85 -11.76 -18.06
C SER A 293 -4.56 -10.83 -17.06
N ALA A 294 -5.45 -11.39 -16.26
CA ALA A 294 -6.17 -10.69 -15.20
C ALA A 294 -5.77 -11.23 -13.83
N LYS A 295 -5.86 -10.39 -12.80
CA LYS A 295 -5.43 -10.71 -11.43
C LYS A 295 -6.56 -10.42 -10.45
N ARG A 296 -6.65 -11.24 -9.40
CA ARG A 296 -7.46 -10.97 -8.20
C ARG A 296 -6.55 -10.55 -7.06
N LEU A 297 -7.09 -9.74 -6.17
CA LEU A 297 -6.40 -9.29 -4.97
C LEU A 297 -6.94 -10.05 -3.76
N LEU A 298 -6.04 -10.69 -3.01
CA LEU A 298 -6.32 -11.22 -1.67
C LEU A 298 -5.83 -10.20 -0.66
N TYR A 299 -6.73 -9.65 0.15
CA TYR A 299 -6.40 -8.63 1.13
C TYR A 299 -6.21 -9.24 2.50
N THR A 300 -5.28 -8.70 3.27
CA THR A 300 -5.26 -8.87 4.72
C THR A 300 -6.23 -7.88 5.36
N ALA A 301 -6.74 -8.18 6.56
CA ALA A 301 -7.75 -7.35 7.23
C ALA A 301 -7.29 -5.90 7.46
N ASP A 302 -5.98 -5.70 7.70
CA ASP A 302 -5.33 -4.39 7.86
C ASP A 302 -5.25 -3.55 6.58
N ASN A 303 -5.51 -4.15 5.42
CA ASN A 303 -5.45 -3.50 4.12
C ASN A 303 -6.80 -3.47 3.40
N MET A 304 -7.88 -3.76 4.09
CA MET A 304 -9.21 -3.47 3.56
C MET A 304 -9.40 -1.96 3.69
N PRO A 305 -9.43 -1.20 2.58
CA PRO A 305 -9.71 0.22 2.67
C PRO A 305 -11.05 0.40 3.38
N SER A 306 -11.21 1.48 4.13
CA SER A 306 -12.48 1.88 4.75
C SER A 306 -13.67 1.98 3.77
N GLY A 307 -13.43 1.81 2.46
CA GLY A 307 -14.45 1.70 1.40
C GLY A 307 -14.73 0.28 0.88
N GLY A 308 -14.08 -0.76 1.39
CA GLY A 308 -14.37 -2.16 1.04
C GLY A 308 -15.60 -2.74 1.79
N TYR A 309 -15.98 -2.08 2.89
CA TYR A 309 -17.19 -2.41 3.64
C TYR A 309 -18.25 -1.33 3.42
N PRO A 310 -19.55 -1.68 3.56
CA PRO A 310 -20.58 -0.67 3.69
C PRO A 310 -20.24 0.28 4.85
N VAL A 311 -20.44 1.59 4.64
CA VAL A 311 -20.32 2.56 5.73
C VAL A 311 -21.32 2.23 6.84
N VAL A 312 -20.97 2.49 8.11
CA VAL A 312 -21.81 2.12 9.27
C VAL A 312 -23.24 2.66 9.19
N ALA A 313 -23.43 3.82 8.55
CA ALA A 313 -24.75 4.44 8.32
C ALA A 313 -25.63 3.68 7.32
N ASN A 314 -25.07 2.76 6.54
CA ASN A 314 -25.79 1.92 5.57
C ASN A 314 -26.04 0.49 6.08
N VAL A 315 -25.60 0.18 7.30
CA VAL A 315 -25.76 -1.14 7.92
C VAL A 315 -26.72 -1.03 9.08
N ARG A 316 -27.68 -1.96 9.18
CA ARG A 316 -28.70 -2.01 10.23
C ARG A 316 -28.08 -1.84 11.61
N GLN A 317 -28.74 -1.04 12.44
CA GLN A 317 -28.31 -0.76 13.80
C GLN A 317 -28.03 -2.04 14.58
N SER A 318 -26.92 -2.06 15.31
CA SER A 318 -26.45 -3.20 16.13
C SER A 318 -26.03 -4.44 15.34
N THR A 319 -26.04 -4.42 14.01
CA THR A 319 -25.39 -5.46 13.21
C THR A 319 -23.88 -5.26 13.30
N VAL A 320 -23.19 -6.23 13.89
CA VAL A 320 -21.72 -6.27 13.95
C VAL A 320 -21.19 -6.92 12.67
N TYR A 321 -20.21 -6.29 12.03
CA TYR A 321 -19.63 -6.75 10.76
C TYR A 321 -18.15 -6.39 10.65
N GLY A 322 -17.50 -6.89 9.59
CA GLY A 322 -16.05 -6.82 9.41
C GLY A 322 -15.36 -8.11 9.89
N PRO A 323 -14.16 -8.41 9.38
CA PRO A 323 -13.42 -9.64 9.66
C PRO A 323 -13.01 -9.79 11.13
N SER A 324 -12.90 -8.68 11.85
CA SER A 324 -12.57 -8.62 13.28
C SER A 324 -13.76 -8.14 14.12
N SER A 325 -14.98 -8.10 13.57
CA SER A 325 -16.16 -7.54 14.25
C SER A 325 -15.97 -6.09 14.72
N GLU A 326 -15.22 -5.32 13.95
CA GLU A 326 -14.75 -3.98 14.29
C GLU A 326 -15.76 -2.86 13.93
N PHE A 327 -16.80 -3.18 13.15
CA PHE A 327 -17.83 -2.22 12.76
C PHE A 327 -19.20 -2.63 13.33
N THR A 328 -19.96 -1.64 13.78
CA THR A 328 -21.35 -1.80 14.21
C THR A 328 -22.22 -0.86 13.39
N GLY A 329 -23.24 -1.41 12.74
CA GLY A 329 -24.19 -0.63 11.95
C GLY A 329 -24.94 0.39 12.82
N ALA A 330 -25.34 1.49 12.19
CA ALA A 330 -26.03 2.62 12.80
C ALA A 330 -27.35 2.99 12.07
N LEU A 331 -27.70 2.28 11.00
CA LEU A 331 -28.94 2.51 10.26
C LEU A 331 -30.14 2.04 11.09
N ALA A 332 -30.89 2.99 11.65
CA ALA A 332 -32.15 2.70 12.31
C ALA A 332 -33.19 2.28 11.26
N VAL A 333 -33.51 1.00 11.22
CA VAL A 333 -34.61 0.46 10.41
C VAL A 333 -35.84 0.32 11.30
N PRO A 334 -37.02 0.85 10.92
CA PRO A 334 -38.25 0.70 11.69
C PRO A 334 -38.54 -0.76 12.05
N LEU A 335 -39.10 -0.98 13.24
CA LEU A 335 -39.53 -2.32 13.66
C LEU A 335 -40.71 -2.76 12.79
N PRO A 336 -40.79 -4.04 12.35
CA PRO A 336 -41.91 -4.53 11.55
C PRO A 336 -43.29 -4.24 12.19
N SER A 337 -43.39 -4.27 13.53
CA SER A 337 -44.62 -3.95 14.27
C SER A 337 -45.08 -2.49 14.17
N SER A 338 -44.20 -1.59 13.71
CA SER A 338 -44.48 -0.17 13.47
C SER A 338 -44.77 0.15 12.00
N VAL A 339 -44.67 -0.84 11.11
CA VAL A 339 -44.87 -0.67 9.67
C VAL A 339 -46.12 -1.41 9.23
N ALA A 340 -46.92 -0.79 8.36
CA ALA A 340 -48.20 -1.33 7.90
C ALA A 340 -48.06 -2.76 7.34
N LEU A 341 -49.08 -3.57 7.59
CA LEU A 341 -49.13 -4.96 7.14
C LEU A 341 -48.81 -5.08 5.64
N GLY A 342 -47.82 -5.91 5.30
CA GLY A 342 -47.44 -6.18 3.90
C GLY A 342 -46.49 -5.15 3.27
N VAL A 343 -46.19 -4.03 3.93
CA VAL A 343 -45.17 -3.07 3.45
C VAL A 343 -43.78 -3.63 3.75
N PRO A 344 -42.85 -3.74 2.78
CA PRO A 344 -41.52 -4.32 3.02
C PRO A 344 -40.74 -3.61 4.14
N THR A 345 -40.13 -4.39 5.03
CA THR A 345 -39.17 -3.96 6.06
C THR A 345 -37.98 -4.91 6.09
N ASP A 346 -36.85 -4.53 5.49
CA ASP A 346 -35.61 -5.34 5.46
C ASP A 346 -35.86 -6.82 5.07
N HIS A 347 -35.83 -7.77 6.02
CA HIS A 347 -36.02 -9.21 5.76
C HIS A 347 -37.46 -9.72 5.95
N THR A 348 -38.40 -8.84 6.35
CA THR A 348 -39.83 -9.18 6.49
C THR A 348 -40.70 -8.13 5.80
N VAL A 349 -42.00 -8.25 6.01
CA VAL A 349 -42.94 -7.15 5.82
C VAL A 349 -43.36 -6.60 7.17
N GLY A 350 -43.92 -5.40 7.18
CA GLY A 350 -44.59 -4.81 8.31
C GLY A 350 -45.70 -5.73 8.80
N SER A 351 -45.92 -5.71 10.11
CA SER A 351 -46.91 -6.51 10.83
C SER A 351 -47.85 -5.64 11.67
N ALA A 352 -47.79 -4.32 11.51
CA ALA A 352 -48.73 -3.43 12.17
C ALA A 352 -50.15 -3.74 11.70
N ILE A 353 -50.94 -4.30 12.61
CA ILE A 353 -52.38 -4.51 12.42
C ILE A 353 -53.08 -3.22 12.82
N LEU A 354 -53.68 -2.54 11.85
CA LEU A 354 -54.59 -1.43 12.13
C LEU A 354 -55.89 -2.02 12.69
N THR A 355 -56.07 -1.97 14.00
CA THR A 355 -57.33 -2.39 14.62
C THR A 355 -58.43 -1.35 14.32
N ALA A 356 -59.68 -1.81 14.20
CA ALA A 356 -60.83 -0.91 14.02
C ALA A 356 -60.89 0.19 15.10
N ALA A 357 -60.51 -0.16 16.34
CA ALA A 357 -60.43 0.79 17.45
C ALA A 357 -59.34 1.86 17.25
N ALA A 358 -58.16 1.49 16.72
CA ALA A 358 -57.09 2.44 16.42
C ALA A 358 -57.49 3.41 15.29
N VAL A 359 -58.15 2.90 14.25
CA VAL A 359 -58.69 3.72 13.16
C VAL A 359 -59.77 4.66 13.66
N GLN A 360 -60.71 4.16 14.47
CA GLN A 360 -61.76 4.98 15.07
C GLN A 360 -61.20 6.07 15.97
N SER A 361 -60.18 5.76 16.77
CA SER A 361 -59.50 6.74 17.62
C SER A 361 -58.82 7.84 16.80
N ALA A 362 -58.17 7.48 15.68
CA ALA A 362 -57.56 8.46 14.77
C ALA A 362 -58.59 9.35 14.06
N LEU A 363 -59.73 8.79 13.65
CA LEU A 363 -60.84 9.54 13.05
C LEU A 363 -61.46 10.52 14.05
N ILE A 364 -61.68 10.09 15.30
CA ILE A 364 -62.14 10.97 16.38
C ILE A 364 -61.13 12.10 16.63
N ALA A 365 -59.83 11.80 16.67
CA ALA A 365 -58.78 12.82 16.83
C ALA A 365 -58.74 13.84 15.69
N GLN A 366 -59.11 13.45 14.47
CA GLN A 366 -59.28 14.34 13.31
C GLN A 366 -60.65 15.06 13.27
N GLY A 367 -61.43 14.94 14.35
CA GLY A 367 -62.75 15.58 14.48
C GLY A 367 -63.84 14.95 13.62
N LEU A 368 -63.65 13.74 13.10
CA LEU A 368 -64.67 12.95 12.39
C LEU A 368 -65.46 12.12 13.41
N THR A 369 -66.29 12.80 14.19
CA THR A 369 -67.17 12.18 15.18
C THR A 369 -68.52 11.78 14.57
N THR A 370 -69.24 10.86 15.22
CA THR A 370 -70.63 10.52 14.90
C THR A 370 -71.55 11.74 14.89
N THR A 371 -71.23 12.78 15.66
CA THR A 371 -71.92 14.07 15.65
C THR A 371 -71.87 14.77 14.29
N ARG A 372 -70.76 14.68 13.55
CA ARG A 372 -70.68 15.27 12.19
C ARG A 372 -71.51 14.50 11.17
N ALA A 373 -71.60 13.17 11.28
CA ALA A 373 -72.47 12.36 10.43
C ALA A 373 -73.94 12.75 10.63
N ASN A 374 -74.37 12.88 11.89
CA ASN A 374 -75.73 13.34 12.22
C ASN A 374 -76.01 14.76 11.70
N ASN A 375 -75.01 15.65 11.65
CA ASN A 375 -75.18 16.99 11.09
C ASN A 375 -75.33 17.00 9.55
N LEU A 376 -74.77 16.01 8.84
CA LEU A 376 -74.97 15.83 7.40
C LEU A 376 -76.34 15.23 7.08
N ASP A 377 -76.83 14.31 7.92
CA ASP A 377 -78.17 13.72 7.79
C ASP A 377 -79.30 14.72 8.09
N ASN A 378 -78.99 15.80 8.82
CA ASN A 378 -79.93 16.90 9.12
C ASN A 378 -79.94 18.03 8.08
N ILE A 379 -79.23 17.90 6.96
CA ILE A 379 -79.36 18.83 5.83
C ILE A 379 -80.71 18.58 5.14
N ALA A 380 -81.54 19.62 5.05
CA ALA A 380 -82.84 19.55 4.38
C ALA A 380 -82.70 18.94 2.97
N THR A 381 -83.52 17.94 2.67
CA THR A 381 -83.48 17.27 1.37
C THR A 381 -84.06 18.17 0.28
N ALA A 382 -83.77 17.85 -0.99
CA ALA A 382 -84.41 18.54 -2.11
C ALA A 382 -85.94 18.42 -2.09
N ALA A 383 -86.48 17.35 -1.47
CA ALA A 383 -87.92 17.18 -1.28
C ALA A 383 -88.48 18.11 -0.20
N ASP A 384 -87.76 18.28 0.92
CA ASP A 384 -88.15 19.21 1.99
C ASP A 384 -88.16 20.65 1.48
N ILE A 385 -87.12 21.04 0.73
CA ILE A 385 -87.04 22.37 0.10
C ILE A 385 -88.19 22.55 -0.91
N ARG A 386 -88.53 21.52 -1.68
CA ARG A 386 -89.62 21.59 -2.65
C ARG A 386 -90.99 21.70 -1.98
N ALA A 387 -91.23 20.96 -0.91
CA ALA A 387 -92.47 21.06 -0.14
C ALA A 387 -92.64 22.46 0.51
N GLU A 388 -91.54 23.05 1.00
CA GLU A 388 -91.54 24.42 1.51
C GLU A 388 -91.82 25.44 0.38
N MET A 389 -91.20 25.28 -0.78
CA MET A 389 -91.47 26.10 -1.97
C MET A 389 -92.93 26.01 -2.43
N ASP A 390 -93.53 24.82 -2.46
CA ASP A 390 -94.92 24.62 -2.84
C ASP A 390 -95.88 25.26 -1.83
N THR A 391 -95.56 25.13 -0.54
CA THR A 391 -96.29 25.79 0.54
C THR A 391 -96.25 27.31 0.39
N ASN A 392 -95.07 27.86 0.13
CA ASN A 392 -94.89 29.30 -0.07
C ASN A 392 -95.56 29.80 -1.35
N SER A 393 -95.53 29.01 -2.43
CA SER A 393 -96.23 29.31 -3.68
C SER A 393 -97.75 29.37 -3.48
N THR A 394 -98.29 28.46 -2.66
CA THR A 394 -99.72 28.45 -2.30
C THR A 394 -100.10 29.68 -1.47
N LYS A 395 -99.25 30.07 -0.51
CA LYS A 395 -99.44 31.30 0.29
C LYS A 395 -99.40 32.56 -0.58
N LEU A 396 -98.52 32.60 -1.59
CA LEU A 396 -98.46 33.72 -2.53
C LEU A 396 -99.71 33.80 -3.40
N ALA A 397 -100.20 32.66 -3.90
CA ALA A 397 -101.43 32.60 -4.69
C ALA A 397 -102.66 33.06 -3.88
N SER A 398 -102.74 32.69 -2.60
CA SER A 398 -103.85 33.14 -1.73
C SER A 398 -103.77 34.64 -1.43
N LEU A 399 -102.56 35.18 -1.25
CA LEU A 399 -102.34 36.61 -1.08
C LEU A 399 -102.73 37.40 -2.33
N ASP A 400 -102.39 36.91 -3.53
CA ASP A 400 -102.75 37.55 -4.79
C ASP A 400 -104.28 37.59 -4.99
N ALA A 401 -104.97 36.48 -4.70
CA ALA A 401 -106.44 36.42 -4.73
C ALA A 401 -107.09 37.42 -3.73
N GLN A 402 -106.51 37.57 -2.54
CA GLN A 402 -106.96 38.56 -1.57
C GLN A 402 -106.77 40.00 -2.08
N MET A 403 -105.64 40.30 -2.73
CA MET A 403 -105.38 41.62 -3.31
C MET A 403 -106.31 41.94 -4.48
N GLN A 404 -106.60 40.97 -5.37
CA GLN A 404 -107.56 41.16 -6.46
C GLN A 404 -108.98 41.45 -5.96
N ASN A 405 -109.43 40.73 -4.92
CA ASN A 405 -110.71 41.00 -4.27
C ASN A 405 -110.76 42.38 -3.61
N LYS A 406 -109.66 42.84 -3.02
CA LYS A 406 -109.62 44.20 -2.47
C LYS A 406 -109.70 45.26 -3.56
N ALA A 407 -108.97 45.08 -4.67
CA ALA A 407 -108.99 46.03 -5.79
C ALA A 407 -110.38 46.15 -6.43
N SER A 408 -111.14 45.05 -6.54
CA SER A 408 -112.50 45.07 -7.07
C SER A 408 -113.48 45.79 -6.14
N VAL A 409 -113.34 45.61 -4.82
CA VAL A 409 -114.12 46.36 -3.81
C VAL A 409 -113.82 47.86 -3.88
N ASP A 410 -112.54 48.23 -3.98
CA ASP A 410 -112.13 49.64 -4.07
C ASP A 410 -112.65 50.30 -5.37
N GLN A 411 -112.69 49.57 -6.50
CA GLN A 411 -113.30 50.06 -7.75
C GLN A 411 -114.82 50.28 -7.63
N VAL A 412 -115.54 49.35 -7.00
CA VAL A 412 -116.99 49.50 -6.75
C VAL A 412 -117.25 50.71 -5.86
N ALA A 413 -116.44 50.91 -4.81
CA ALA A 413 -116.56 52.09 -3.95
C ALA A 413 -116.34 53.40 -4.72
N ALA A 414 -115.38 53.46 -5.65
CA ALA A 414 -115.13 54.63 -6.49
C ALA A 414 -116.29 54.94 -7.46
N ILE A 415 -116.89 53.91 -8.07
CA ILE A 415 -118.09 54.07 -8.94
C ILE A 415 -119.26 54.63 -8.14
N VAL A 416 -119.49 54.12 -6.91
CA VAL A 416 -120.56 54.59 -6.02
C VAL A 416 -120.36 56.05 -5.59
N GLN A 417 -119.12 56.49 -5.37
CA GLN A 417 -118.83 57.90 -5.06
C GLN A 417 -119.00 58.83 -6.27
N GLY A 418 -118.61 58.37 -7.47
CA GLY A 418 -118.83 59.14 -8.71
C GLY A 418 -120.30 59.34 -9.06
N ALA A 419 -121.16 58.37 -8.74
CA ALA A 419 -122.60 58.45 -8.99
C ALA A 419 -123.36 59.38 -8.03
N THR A 420 -122.77 59.77 -6.90
CA THR A 420 -123.41 60.66 -5.90
C THR A 420 -122.95 62.12 -6.03
N SER A 421 -122.04 62.42 -6.97
CA SER A 421 -121.44 63.75 -7.16
C SER A 421 -121.68 64.39 -8.56
N ALA A 422 -122.59 63.80 -9.35
CA ALA A 422 -123.15 64.36 -10.59
C ALA A 422 -124.68 64.51 -10.43
#